data_AF-A0A934TW75-F1
#
_entry.id   AF-A0A934TW75-F1
#
_cell.length_a   1.000
_cell.length_b   1.000
_cell.length_c   1.000
_cell.angle_alpha   90.00
_cell.angle_beta   90.00
_cell.angle_gamma   90.00
#
_symmetry.space_group_name_H-M   'P 1'
#
loop_
_entity.id
_entity.type
_entity.pdbx_description
1 polymer ?
#
loop_
_entity_poly.entity_id
_entity_poly.type
_entity_poly.pdbx_seq_one_letter_code
_entity_poly.pdbx_strand_id
1 'polypeptide(L)'
;MMMREATSTMGPTAGRSPGKSGFIAATLYFLAGALILCAAAFWNGQPFLYPDTPTYVRGAEMGAAKLVGQGRLPTWLPGEGQQDAGAPATLPPRQLAPVTSLDQKVVLAGRSVYYGALVYLGFLTGGLWLTVLVQAAMVVGLLYLLLRRVWGLGRGACLAIVAALAVVSPLGLYTGLLMPDLFAGLAILCFGLLCVYWDRLTRGERWAVGGLLLFGLVAHTSHVAVAAGLLVLALAARLMRRWRALPLAGLVAVAVCLLGAVAAEKAFDFAVQKVVGAPPLRLPHPMARLIDEGPGTTFLRSHCPDAGYAACQFVGNYPTYWEDFLFSADPAKGAFALADPATKRRISDEQMRFLFDVLRDQPVAVLKGFATDTLRQLTHFRVDVAGVSTPQLRMYQGRVPPSVYAGLLASRTLDAPGTDDVITVTTYASVIAALLLAVALAGRRLQGSARAAGPALPQRFGEFASVVVAGILVNAVVCATLASPLDRFQSRVMWLLPLLALAGVAFALQARRSGAAAPVAPSFLSPTLQGAPHDA
;
A
#
# COMPACT_ATOMS: atom_id res chain seq x y z
N MET A 1 -14.82 -65.06 7.03
CA MET A 1 -13.90 -64.79 8.15
C MET A 1 -12.91 -63.73 7.67
N MET A 2 -13.32 -62.47 7.61
CA MET A 2 -13.03 -61.40 8.58
C MET A 2 -11.55 -61.28 8.96
N MET A 3 -10.90 -60.22 8.48
CA MET A 3 -10.27 -59.25 9.37
C MET A 3 -10.12 -57.88 8.68
N ARG A 4 -10.64 -56.86 9.37
CA ARG A 4 -10.67 -55.44 9.00
C ARG A 4 -9.37 -54.78 9.44
N GLU A 5 -8.74 -53.99 8.58
CA GLU A 5 -7.79 -52.96 8.99
C GLU A 5 -8.53 -51.61 9.10
N ALA A 6 -8.40 -50.99 10.27
CA ALA A 6 -9.05 -49.73 10.63
C ALA A 6 -8.21 -48.54 10.14
N THR A 7 -8.58 -47.97 8.99
CA THR A 7 -8.16 -46.62 8.60
C THR A 7 -8.98 -45.59 9.36
N SER A 8 -8.38 -44.99 10.40
CA SER A 8 -8.92 -43.83 11.11
C SER A 8 -8.87 -42.59 10.20
N THR A 9 -9.96 -42.34 9.50
CA THR A 9 -10.21 -41.09 8.79
C THR A 9 -10.68 -40.03 9.79
N MET A 10 -9.80 -39.10 10.16
CA MET A 10 -10.24 -37.84 10.78
C MET A 10 -11.06 -37.06 9.75
N GLY A 11 -12.38 -37.14 9.86
CA GLY A 11 -13.30 -36.33 9.07
C GLY A 11 -13.22 -34.84 9.43
N PRO A 12 -13.62 -33.94 8.52
CA PRO A 12 -13.63 -32.50 8.76
C PRO A 12 -14.67 -32.18 9.83
N THR A 13 -14.24 -31.57 10.94
CA THR A 13 -15.16 -31.03 11.93
C THR A 13 -15.95 -29.89 11.30
N ALA A 14 -17.21 -30.18 10.96
CA ALA A 14 -18.21 -29.20 10.52
C ALA A 14 -18.28 -28.05 11.54
N GLY A 15 -18.31 -26.83 11.01
CA GLY A 15 -18.21 -25.59 11.78
C GLY A 15 -19.31 -25.45 12.83
N ARG A 16 -18.95 -25.68 14.09
CA ARG A 16 -19.72 -25.18 15.23
C ARG A 16 -19.61 -23.65 15.22
N SER A 17 -20.76 -22.97 15.21
CA SER A 17 -20.80 -21.53 15.42
C SER A 17 -20.06 -21.19 16.72
N PRO A 18 -19.24 -20.12 16.76
CA PRO A 18 -18.56 -19.74 17.98
C PRO A 18 -19.62 -19.48 19.05
N GLY A 19 -19.53 -20.18 20.19
CA GLY A 19 -20.38 -19.87 21.34
C GLY A 19 -20.26 -18.39 21.73
N LYS A 20 -21.24 -17.85 22.46
CA LYS A 20 -21.34 -16.42 22.80
C LYS A 20 -19.99 -15.79 23.25
N SER A 21 -19.21 -16.49 24.07
CA SER A 21 -17.88 -16.04 24.54
C SER A 21 -16.84 -15.91 23.42
N GLY A 22 -16.90 -16.77 22.40
CA GLY A 22 -16.01 -16.71 21.24
C GLY A 22 -16.33 -15.54 20.31
N PHE A 23 -17.61 -15.19 20.16
CA PHE A 23 -18.05 -14.01 19.42
C PHE A 23 -17.58 -12.72 20.09
N ILE A 24 -17.82 -12.57 21.41
CA ILE A 24 -17.38 -11.41 22.19
C ILE A 24 -15.86 -11.19 22.06
N ALA A 25 -15.08 -12.25 22.22
CA ALA A 25 -13.61 -12.16 22.11
C ALA A 25 -13.14 -11.74 20.71
N ALA A 26 -13.85 -12.14 19.65
CA ALA A 26 -13.54 -11.70 18.29
C ALA A 26 -13.89 -10.22 18.10
N THR A 27 -15.07 -9.79 18.53
CA THR A 27 -15.51 -8.39 18.47
C THR A 27 -14.54 -7.47 19.21
N LEU A 28 -14.16 -7.83 20.44
CA LEU A 28 -13.18 -7.05 21.22
C LEU A 28 -11.81 -6.96 20.52
N TYR A 29 -11.37 -8.05 19.89
CA TYR A 29 -10.13 -8.02 19.10
C TYR A 29 -10.20 -7.03 17.94
N PHE A 30 -11.29 -7.05 17.18
CA PHE A 30 -11.46 -6.15 16.03
C PHE A 30 -11.54 -4.69 16.46
N LEU A 31 -12.29 -4.39 17.52
CA LEU A 31 -12.37 -3.05 18.09
C LEU A 31 -11.00 -2.58 18.61
N ALA A 32 -10.31 -3.39 19.41
CA ALA A 32 -8.99 -3.04 19.93
C ALA A 32 -7.97 -2.83 18.80
N GLY A 33 -7.93 -3.73 17.82
CA GLY A 33 -7.05 -3.60 16.66
C GLY A 33 -7.32 -2.33 15.86
N ALA A 34 -8.59 -1.99 15.63
CA ALA A 34 -8.96 -0.78 14.90
C ALA A 34 -8.55 0.48 15.67
N LEU A 35 -8.82 0.53 16.98
CA LEU A 35 -8.40 1.67 17.83
C LEU A 35 -6.88 1.85 17.85
N ILE A 36 -6.13 0.75 17.92
CA ILE A 36 -4.65 0.76 17.86
C ILE A 36 -4.16 1.33 16.55
N LEU A 37 -4.71 0.90 15.40
CA LEU A 37 -4.29 1.42 14.10
C LEU A 37 -4.70 2.88 13.88
N CYS A 38 -5.83 3.31 14.45
CA CYS A 38 -6.28 4.69 14.41
C CYS A 38 -5.54 5.61 15.39
N ALA A 39 -4.71 5.08 16.29
CA ALA A 39 -4.10 5.83 17.39
C ALA A 39 -3.28 7.04 16.90
N ALA A 40 -2.57 6.92 15.78
CA ALA A 40 -1.82 8.04 15.21
C ALA A 40 -2.73 9.19 14.77
N ALA A 41 -3.85 8.88 14.09
CA ALA A 41 -4.83 9.89 13.69
C ALA A 41 -5.56 10.50 14.90
N PHE A 42 -5.91 9.70 15.91
CA PHE A 42 -6.49 10.20 17.16
C PHE A 42 -5.53 11.14 17.90
N TRP A 43 -4.24 10.77 17.97
CA TRP A 43 -3.22 11.63 18.55
C TRP A 43 -3.07 12.95 17.78
N ASN A 44 -3.15 12.90 16.44
CA ASN A 44 -3.08 14.09 15.60
C ASN A 44 -4.29 15.04 15.78
N GLY A 45 -5.43 14.52 16.23
CA GLY A 45 -6.69 15.25 16.37
C GLY A 45 -7.59 15.19 15.14
N GLN A 46 -7.09 14.65 14.02
CA GLN A 46 -7.84 14.40 12.79
C GLN A 46 -7.11 13.36 11.91
N PRO A 47 -7.81 12.73 10.94
CA PRO A 47 -7.17 11.97 9.87
C PRO A 47 -6.09 12.78 9.15
N PHE A 48 -5.04 12.12 8.67
CA PHE A 48 -3.98 12.77 7.91
C PHE A 48 -4.45 13.01 6.47
N LEU A 49 -4.15 14.19 5.93
CA LEU A 49 -4.47 14.55 4.54
C LEU A 49 -3.17 14.60 3.73
N TYR A 50 -3.29 14.23 2.46
CA TYR A 50 -2.26 14.48 1.47
C TYR A 50 -2.73 15.57 0.50
N PRO A 51 -1.85 16.35 -0.13
CA PRO A 51 -2.26 17.40 -1.07
C PRO A 51 -3.17 16.93 -2.22
N ASP A 52 -3.13 15.63 -2.54
CA ASP A 52 -3.99 14.99 -3.53
C ASP A 52 -5.39 14.61 -3.03
N THR A 53 -5.60 14.49 -1.72
CA THR A 53 -6.88 14.07 -1.10
C THR A 53 -8.08 14.84 -1.66
N PRO A 54 -8.04 16.18 -1.80
CA PRO A 54 -9.13 16.95 -2.42
C PRO A 54 -9.52 16.46 -3.81
N THR A 55 -8.52 16.14 -4.65
CA THR A 55 -8.77 15.73 -6.04
C THR A 55 -9.48 14.37 -6.11
N TYR A 56 -9.14 13.43 -5.23
CA TYR A 56 -9.86 12.15 -5.14
C TYR A 56 -11.34 12.39 -4.80
N VAL A 57 -11.63 13.23 -3.80
CA VAL A 57 -13.00 13.47 -3.34
C VAL A 57 -13.84 14.16 -4.40
N ARG A 58 -13.30 15.20 -5.07
CA ARG A 58 -14.02 15.95 -6.11
C ARG A 58 -14.48 15.05 -7.27
N GLY A 59 -13.64 14.10 -7.69
CA GLY A 59 -14.02 13.13 -8.73
C GLY A 59 -15.25 12.30 -8.35
N ALA A 60 -15.28 11.81 -7.10
CA ALA A 60 -16.38 10.99 -6.60
C ALA A 60 -17.65 11.80 -6.33
N GLU A 61 -17.52 12.99 -5.76
CA GLU A 61 -18.61 13.95 -5.55
C GLU A 61 -19.34 14.24 -6.87
N MET A 62 -18.61 14.56 -7.95
CA MET A 62 -19.20 14.82 -9.27
C MET A 62 -19.98 13.61 -9.79
N GLY A 63 -19.43 12.41 -9.63
CA GLY A 63 -20.11 11.16 -10.00
C GLY A 63 -21.40 10.96 -9.20
N ALA A 64 -21.35 11.15 -7.89
CA ALA A 64 -22.50 11.01 -6.99
C ALA A 64 -23.59 12.04 -7.29
N ALA A 65 -23.22 13.31 -7.51
CA ALA A 65 -24.14 14.38 -7.87
C ALA A 65 -24.87 14.10 -9.19
N LYS A 66 -24.19 13.48 -10.18
CA LYS A 66 -24.82 13.08 -11.44
C LYS A 66 -25.82 11.93 -11.27
N LEU A 67 -25.58 11.01 -10.34
CA LEU A 67 -26.45 9.87 -10.07
C LEU A 67 -27.68 10.24 -9.23
N VAL A 68 -27.47 11.03 -8.18
CA VAL A 68 -28.53 11.33 -7.18
C VAL A 68 -29.27 12.62 -7.50
N GLY A 69 -28.66 13.53 -8.28
CA GLY A 69 -29.15 14.86 -8.58
C GLY A 69 -28.32 15.94 -7.88
N GLN A 70 -28.06 17.04 -8.58
CA GLN A 70 -27.30 18.18 -8.03
C GLN A 70 -28.01 18.78 -6.81
N GLY A 71 -27.24 19.17 -5.80
CA GLY A 71 -27.74 19.80 -4.57
C GLY A 71 -28.40 18.85 -3.55
N ARG A 72 -28.52 17.55 -3.85
CA ARG A 72 -29.10 16.57 -2.90
C ARG A 72 -28.11 16.00 -1.88
N LEU A 73 -26.81 16.12 -2.15
CA LEU A 73 -25.75 15.67 -1.27
C LEU A 73 -24.88 16.87 -0.86
N PRO A 74 -24.31 16.87 0.36
CA PRO A 74 -23.31 17.84 0.79
C PRO A 74 -22.18 17.98 -0.22
N THR A 75 -21.83 19.22 -0.55
CA THR A 75 -20.71 19.50 -1.45
C THR A 75 -19.39 19.58 -0.68
N TRP A 76 -18.31 19.09 -1.28
CA TRP A 76 -16.97 19.13 -0.68
C TRP A 76 -16.45 20.57 -0.53
N LEU A 77 -16.79 21.44 -1.49
CA LEU A 77 -16.56 22.88 -1.40
C LEU A 77 -17.89 23.60 -1.59
N PRO A 78 -18.22 24.59 -0.74
CA PRO A 78 -19.27 25.54 -1.07
C PRO A 78 -18.86 26.35 -2.30
N GLY A 79 -19.84 26.77 -3.12
CA GLY A 79 -19.60 27.50 -4.37
C GLY A 79 -18.81 28.81 -4.17
N GLU A 80 -18.21 29.31 -5.26
CA GLU A 80 -17.25 30.44 -5.28
C GLU A 80 -17.72 31.70 -4.54
N GLY A 81 -19.04 31.94 -4.40
CA GLY A 81 -19.60 33.11 -3.71
C GLY A 81 -19.42 33.17 -2.17
N GLN A 82 -18.74 32.22 -1.54
CA GLN A 82 -18.45 32.24 -0.09
C GLN A 82 -16.96 32.29 0.26
N GLN A 83 -16.06 32.33 -0.74
CA GLN A 83 -14.61 32.29 -0.49
C GLN A 83 -13.99 33.66 -0.13
N ASP A 84 -14.70 34.76 -0.37
CA ASP A 84 -14.16 36.12 -0.20
C ASP A 84 -14.29 36.70 1.23
N ALA A 85 -14.92 35.99 2.17
CA ALA A 85 -15.30 36.59 3.47
C ALA A 85 -14.32 36.36 4.64
N GLY A 86 -13.10 35.85 4.45
CA GLY A 86 -12.24 35.62 5.63
C GLY A 86 -10.80 35.12 5.47
N ALA A 87 -10.16 35.25 4.31
CA ALA A 87 -8.73 34.92 4.20
C ALA A 87 -7.87 36.10 4.69
N PRO A 88 -6.96 35.93 5.68
CA PRO A 88 -5.97 36.95 6.02
C PRO A 88 -5.08 37.24 4.81
N ALA A 89 -5.05 38.50 4.39
CA ALA A 89 -4.31 39.00 3.24
C ALA A 89 -2.80 39.20 3.54
N THR A 90 -2.10 38.16 4.01
CA THR A 90 -0.69 38.29 4.43
C THR A 90 0.29 37.31 3.78
N LEU A 91 -0.12 36.51 2.80
CA LEU A 91 0.80 35.64 2.06
C LEU A 91 0.98 36.12 0.60
N PRO A 92 2.22 36.19 0.08
CA PRO A 92 2.49 36.57 -1.31
C PRO A 92 1.84 35.58 -2.31
N PRO A 93 1.66 36.00 -3.58
CA PRO A 93 0.80 35.31 -4.55
C PRO A 93 1.18 33.85 -4.85
N ARG A 94 0.16 33.08 -5.24
CA ARG A 94 0.15 31.63 -5.53
C ARG A 94 1.21 31.22 -6.57
N GLN A 95 2.28 30.54 -6.16
CA GLN A 95 3.34 30.03 -7.08
C GLN A 95 3.05 28.64 -7.68
N LEU A 96 2.00 27.95 -7.24
CA LEU A 96 1.58 26.65 -7.79
C LEU A 96 0.36 26.83 -8.70
N ALA A 97 0.54 26.57 -9.99
CA ALA A 97 -0.54 26.66 -10.97
C ALA A 97 -1.54 25.51 -10.79
N PRO A 98 -2.86 25.76 -10.91
CA PRO A 98 -3.84 24.68 -10.93
C PRO A 98 -3.63 23.82 -12.18
N VAL A 99 -3.22 22.56 -11.97
CA VAL A 99 -2.98 21.58 -13.04
C VAL A 99 -4.29 20.89 -13.49
N THR A 100 -5.36 21.04 -12.72
CA THR A 100 -6.73 20.60 -13.04
C THR A 100 -7.63 21.79 -13.32
N SER A 101 -8.44 21.73 -14.36
CA SER A 101 -9.49 22.71 -14.64
C SER A 101 -10.63 22.05 -15.43
N LEU A 102 -11.85 22.07 -14.87
CA LEU A 102 -13.02 21.52 -15.54
C LEU A 102 -13.43 22.37 -16.74
N ASP A 103 -13.34 23.70 -16.63
CA ASP A 103 -13.69 24.64 -17.70
C ASP A 103 -12.74 24.50 -18.90
N GLN A 104 -11.46 24.20 -18.62
CA GLN A 104 -10.46 23.89 -19.64
C GLN A 104 -10.46 22.41 -20.05
N LYS A 105 -11.41 21.61 -19.57
CA LYS A 105 -11.52 20.15 -19.84
C LYS A 105 -10.26 19.35 -19.46
N VAL A 106 -9.51 19.81 -18.47
CA VAL A 106 -8.34 19.15 -17.90
C VAL A 106 -8.74 18.45 -16.60
N VAL A 107 -9.08 17.17 -16.70
CA VAL A 107 -9.30 16.28 -15.56
C VAL A 107 -8.12 15.32 -15.45
N LEU A 108 -7.44 15.29 -14.31
CA LEU A 108 -6.30 14.39 -14.11
C LEU A 108 -6.76 12.94 -13.90
N ALA A 109 -6.25 12.04 -14.73
CA ALA A 109 -6.21 10.60 -14.49
C ALA A 109 -5.14 10.27 -13.42
N GLY A 110 -5.27 9.11 -12.76
CA GLY A 110 -4.38 8.71 -11.68
C GLY A 110 -4.83 9.16 -10.28
N ARG A 111 -5.98 9.82 -10.17
CA ARG A 111 -6.69 10.04 -8.91
C ARG A 111 -7.97 9.21 -8.93
N SER A 112 -7.93 8.05 -8.28
CA SER A 112 -9.00 7.04 -8.32
C SER A 112 -10.32 7.57 -7.76
N VAL A 113 -11.36 7.60 -8.61
CA VAL A 113 -12.73 7.87 -8.20
C VAL A 113 -13.24 6.84 -7.18
N TYR A 114 -12.74 5.61 -7.23
CA TYR A 114 -13.15 4.53 -6.32
C TYR A 114 -12.65 4.77 -4.90
N TYR A 115 -11.39 5.18 -4.75
CA TYR A 115 -10.87 5.60 -3.45
C TYR A 115 -11.54 6.91 -3.00
N GLY A 116 -11.71 7.86 -3.93
CA GLY A 116 -12.45 9.10 -3.69
C GLY A 116 -13.86 8.88 -3.14
N ALA A 117 -14.57 7.86 -3.62
CA ALA A 117 -15.91 7.50 -3.15
C ALA A 117 -15.90 7.03 -1.70
N LEU A 118 -14.89 6.26 -1.28
CA LEU A 118 -14.72 5.89 0.13
C LEU A 118 -14.50 7.14 0.99
N VAL A 119 -13.63 8.05 0.56
CA VAL A 119 -13.37 9.30 1.30
C VAL A 119 -14.61 10.19 1.36
N TYR A 120 -15.35 10.31 0.25
CA TYR A 120 -16.58 11.09 0.16
C TYR A 120 -17.69 10.49 1.03
N LEU A 121 -17.86 9.16 1.05
CA LEU A 121 -18.76 8.48 1.99
C LEU A 121 -18.41 8.80 3.44
N GLY A 122 -17.12 8.88 3.76
CA GLY A 122 -16.67 9.40 5.05
C GLY A 122 -17.21 10.79 5.30
N PHE A 123 -16.90 11.74 4.40
CA PHE A 123 -17.34 13.12 4.49
C PHE A 123 -18.86 13.26 4.70
N LEU A 124 -19.67 12.44 4.03
CA LEU A 124 -21.13 12.43 4.18
C LEU A 124 -21.61 12.09 5.60
N THR A 125 -20.77 11.47 6.44
CA THR A 125 -21.08 11.21 7.86
C THR A 125 -20.73 12.35 8.80
N GLY A 126 -20.35 13.52 8.26
CA GLY A 126 -20.02 14.72 9.03
C GLY A 126 -18.54 14.88 9.38
N GLY A 127 -17.66 14.02 8.86
CA GLY A 127 -16.22 14.09 9.10
C GLY A 127 -15.45 13.09 8.25
N LEU A 128 -14.16 12.88 8.52
CA LEU A 128 -13.32 11.97 7.72
C LEU A 128 -13.01 10.64 8.43
N TRP A 129 -13.54 10.45 9.64
CA TRP A 129 -13.22 9.31 10.51
C TRP A 129 -13.75 7.97 10.00
N LEU A 130 -14.93 7.93 9.37
CA LEU A 130 -15.46 6.68 8.83
C LEU A 130 -14.49 6.05 7.83
N THR A 131 -13.84 6.86 6.99
CA THR A 131 -12.83 6.39 6.03
C THR A 131 -11.67 5.68 6.74
N VAL A 132 -11.12 6.31 7.78
CA VAL A 132 -10.03 5.76 8.59
C VAL A 132 -10.46 4.48 9.32
N LEU A 133 -11.68 4.45 9.86
CA LEU A 133 -12.24 3.27 10.52
C LEU A 133 -12.42 2.10 9.55
N VAL A 134 -12.87 2.36 8.32
CA VAL A 134 -12.98 1.34 7.27
C VAL A 134 -11.60 0.84 6.85
N GLN A 135 -10.61 1.73 6.66
CA GLN A 135 -9.22 1.37 6.39
C GLN A 135 -8.66 0.47 7.52
N ALA A 136 -8.84 0.86 8.77
CA ALA A 136 -8.40 0.09 9.93
C ALA A 136 -9.08 -1.29 10.00
N ALA A 137 -10.39 -1.37 9.75
CA ALA A 137 -11.11 -2.64 9.72
C ALA A 137 -10.57 -3.58 8.63
N MET A 138 -10.24 -3.07 7.44
CA MET A 138 -9.63 -3.85 6.36
C MET A 138 -8.25 -4.39 6.77
N VAL A 139 -7.40 -3.56 7.37
CA VAL A 139 -6.06 -3.96 7.84
C VAL A 139 -6.17 -5.02 8.94
N VAL A 140 -6.97 -4.79 9.99
CA VAL A 140 -7.16 -5.74 11.09
C VAL A 140 -7.76 -7.05 10.59
N GLY A 141 -8.75 -6.99 9.69
CA GLY A 141 -9.33 -8.16 9.03
C GLY A 141 -8.31 -9.00 8.29
N LEU A 142 -7.48 -8.37 7.45
CA LEU A 142 -6.46 -9.07 6.68
C LEU A 142 -5.37 -9.66 7.58
N LEU A 143 -4.89 -8.90 8.57
CA LEU A 143 -3.88 -9.38 9.52
C LEU A 143 -4.44 -10.47 10.43
N TYR A 144 -5.71 -10.41 10.84
CA TYR A 144 -6.34 -11.49 11.59
C TYR A 144 -6.45 -12.77 10.75
N LEU A 145 -6.88 -12.65 9.49
CA LEU A 145 -6.92 -13.78 8.56
C LEU A 145 -5.53 -14.42 8.41
N LEU A 146 -4.50 -13.60 8.18
CA LEU A 146 -3.13 -14.10 8.02
C LEU A 146 -2.56 -14.70 9.32
N LEU A 147 -2.46 -13.89 10.38
CA LEU A 147 -1.78 -14.26 11.63
C LEU A 147 -2.54 -15.33 12.42
N ARG A 148 -3.87 -15.19 12.56
CA ARG A 148 -4.68 -16.08 13.41
C ARG A 148 -5.24 -17.27 12.66
N ARG A 149 -5.83 -17.07 11.48
CA ARG A 149 -6.55 -18.13 10.75
C ARG A 149 -5.62 -18.99 9.90
N VAL A 150 -4.69 -18.38 9.16
CA VAL A 150 -3.77 -19.10 8.27
C VAL A 150 -2.53 -19.59 9.01
N TRP A 151 -1.96 -18.75 9.87
CA TRP A 151 -0.73 -19.05 10.63
C TRP A 151 -0.97 -19.61 12.03
N GLY A 152 -2.17 -19.50 12.59
CA GLY A 152 -2.53 -20.15 13.85
C GLY A 152 -1.93 -19.50 15.11
N LEU A 153 -1.49 -18.25 15.05
CA LEU A 153 -0.99 -17.51 16.22
C LEU A 153 -2.12 -17.19 17.20
N GLY A 154 -1.83 -17.14 18.50
CA GLY A 154 -2.81 -16.73 19.52
C GLY A 154 -3.32 -15.29 19.33
N ARG A 155 -4.56 -14.98 19.76
CA ARG A 155 -5.16 -13.63 19.62
C ARG A 155 -4.31 -12.53 20.26
N GLY A 156 -3.76 -12.79 21.45
CA GLY A 156 -2.88 -11.83 22.14
C GLY A 156 -1.60 -11.54 21.35
N ALA A 157 -0.98 -12.56 20.75
CA ALA A 157 0.18 -12.38 19.89
C ALA A 157 -0.19 -11.58 18.62
N CYS A 158 -1.34 -11.87 18.00
CA CYS A 158 -1.82 -11.12 16.84
C CYS A 158 -2.01 -9.63 17.18
N LEU A 159 -2.66 -9.32 18.31
CA LEU A 159 -2.88 -7.95 18.75
C LEU A 159 -1.57 -7.24 19.11
N ALA A 160 -0.62 -7.94 19.74
CA ALA A 160 0.71 -7.41 20.04
C ALA A 160 1.50 -7.10 18.75
N ILE A 161 1.38 -7.93 17.71
CA ILE A 161 1.99 -7.65 16.40
C ILE A 161 1.36 -6.40 15.78
N VAL A 162 0.02 -6.28 15.78
CA VAL A 162 -0.69 -5.10 15.28
C VAL A 162 -0.25 -3.84 16.04
N ALA A 163 -0.17 -3.90 17.37
CA ALA A 163 0.29 -2.81 18.22
C ALA A 163 1.73 -2.41 17.92
N ALA A 164 2.64 -3.38 17.82
CA ALA A 164 4.03 -3.11 17.46
C ALA A 164 4.13 -2.44 16.08
N LEU A 165 3.46 -2.98 15.06
CA LEU A 165 3.46 -2.38 13.73
C LEU A 165 2.86 -0.97 13.70
N ALA A 166 1.81 -0.71 14.47
CA ALA A 166 1.20 0.62 14.55
C ALA A 166 2.16 1.67 15.12
N VAL A 167 3.07 1.28 16.02
CA VAL A 167 3.96 2.19 16.77
C VAL A 167 5.35 2.31 16.12
N VAL A 168 5.96 1.20 15.71
CA VAL A 168 7.36 1.17 15.24
C VAL A 168 7.51 1.11 13.72
N SER A 169 6.41 1.25 12.99
CA SER A 169 6.39 1.23 11.53
C SER A 169 5.33 2.23 11.03
N PRO A 170 5.30 2.55 9.73
CA PRO A 170 4.39 3.57 9.23
C PRO A 170 2.95 3.06 9.08
N LEU A 171 2.64 1.80 9.43
CA LEU A 171 1.32 1.20 9.24
C LEU A 171 0.19 2.00 9.93
N GLY A 172 0.40 2.42 11.18
CA GLY A 172 -0.61 3.20 11.91
C GLY A 172 -0.89 4.55 11.24
N LEU A 173 0.17 5.23 10.80
CA LEU A 173 0.06 6.50 10.07
C LEU A 173 -0.65 6.30 8.73
N TYR A 174 -0.23 5.35 7.91
CA TYR A 174 -0.89 5.05 6.62
C TYR A 174 -2.33 4.59 6.77
N THR A 175 -2.71 4.00 7.92
CA THR A 175 -4.11 3.70 8.21
C THR A 175 -4.94 4.96 8.42
N GLY A 176 -4.37 5.98 9.05
CA GLY A 176 -4.97 7.30 9.24
C GLY A 176 -4.86 8.25 8.05
N LEU A 177 -4.05 7.92 7.04
CA LEU A 177 -3.80 8.75 5.86
C LEU A 177 -4.90 8.56 4.81
N LEU A 178 -5.50 9.69 4.40
CA LEU A 178 -6.52 9.75 3.35
C LEU A 178 -5.89 9.69 1.95
N MET A 179 -5.19 8.59 1.71
CA MET A 179 -4.49 8.27 0.48
C MET A 179 -4.52 6.75 0.21
N PRO A 180 -4.56 6.29 -1.05
CA PRO A 180 -4.64 4.86 -1.33
C PRO A 180 -3.35 4.08 -1.01
N ASP A 181 -2.27 4.72 -0.57
CA ASP A 181 -0.96 4.11 -0.33
C ASP A 181 -0.96 2.93 0.63
N LEU A 182 -1.85 2.92 1.63
CA LEU A 182 -2.06 1.79 2.53
C LEU A 182 -2.31 0.49 1.74
N PHE A 183 -3.05 0.58 0.64
CA PHE A 183 -3.45 -0.56 -0.16
C PHE A 183 -2.30 -1.18 -0.97
N ALA A 184 -1.14 -0.51 -1.09
CA ALA A 184 0.05 -1.12 -1.71
C ALA A 184 0.51 -2.35 -0.90
N GLY A 185 0.70 -2.17 0.41
CA GLY A 185 1.10 -3.27 1.29
C GLY A 185 0.01 -4.34 1.42
N LEU A 186 -1.25 -3.92 1.49
CA LEU A 186 -2.38 -4.86 1.55
C LEU A 186 -2.53 -5.67 0.25
N ALA A 187 -2.31 -5.06 -0.92
CA ALA A 187 -2.35 -5.77 -2.20
C ALA A 187 -1.27 -6.86 -2.28
N ILE A 188 -0.05 -6.59 -1.78
CA ILE A 188 1.03 -7.59 -1.70
C ILE A 188 0.62 -8.74 -0.77
N LEU A 189 0.02 -8.45 0.39
CA LEU A 189 -0.47 -9.49 1.32
C LEU A 189 -1.62 -10.30 0.72
N CYS A 190 -2.59 -9.65 0.07
CA CYS A 190 -3.70 -10.32 -0.61
C CYS A 190 -3.19 -11.23 -1.74
N PHE A 191 -2.24 -10.75 -2.54
CA PHE A 191 -1.58 -11.55 -3.56
C PHE A 191 -0.95 -12.80 -2.94
N GLY A 192 -0.17 -12.65 -1.87
CA GLY A 192 0.45 -13.77 -1.16
C GLY A 192 -0.57 -14.76 -0.59
N LEU A 193 -1.67 -14.28 -0.01
CA LEU A 193 -2.73 -15.13 0.54
C LEU A 193 -3.42 -15.95 -0.55
N LEU A 194 -3.75 -15.33 -1.69
CA LEU A 194 -4.38 -16.03 -2.81
C LEU A 194 -3.42 -17.03 -3.47
N CYS A 195 -2.17 -16.64 -3.69
CA CYS A 195 -1.20 -17.44 -4.42
C CYS A 195 -0.57 -18.57 -3.59
N VAL A 196 -0.39 -18.39 -2.27
CA VAL A 196 0.30 -19.37 -1.40
C VAL A 196 -0.69 -20.16 -0.55
N TYR A 197 -1.78 -19.53 -0.12
CA TYR A 197 -2.70 -20.08 0.87
C TYR A 197 -4.13 -20.35 0.35
N TRP A 198 -4.36 -20.38 -0.97
CA TRP A 198 -5.66 -20.66 -1.57
C TRP A 198 -6.45 -21.80 -0.91
N ASP A 199 -5.78 -22.93 -0.67
CA ASP A 199 -6.40 -24.16 -0.14
C ASP A 199 -6.80 -24.02 1.34
N ARG A 200 -6.24 -23.03 2.05
CA ARG A 200 -6.57 -22.72 3.46
C ARG A 200 -7.65 -21.66 3.59
N LEU A 201 -8.03 -20.99 2.50
CA LEU A 201 -9.07 -19.97 2.49
C LEU A 201 -10.43 -20.61 2.18
N THR A 202 -11.42 -20.29 3.00
CA THR A 202 -12.83 -20.55 2.71
C THR A 202 -13.31 -19.75 1.50
N ARG A 203 -14.46 -20.11 0.91
CA ARG A 203 -15.03 -19.36 -0.23
C ARG A 203 -15.27 -17.89 0.12
N GLY A 204 -15.78 -17.60 1.31
CA GLY A 204 -15.99 -16.22 1.79
C GLY A 204 -14.69 -15.45 1.94
N GLU A 205 -13.65 -16.07 2.53
CA GLU A 205 -12.32 -15.45 2.66
C GLU A 205 -11.68 -15.19 1.28
N ARG A 206 -11.86 -16.07 0.29
CA ARG A 206 -11.39 -15.84 -1.09
C ARG A 206 -12.04 -14.61 -1.72
N TRP A 207 -13.36 -14.48 -1.61
CA TRP A 207 -14.08 -13.31 -2.11
C TRP A 207 -13.68 -12.03 -1.38
N ALA A 208 -13.52 -12.08 -0.05
CA ALA A 208 -13.09 -10.92 0.72
C ALA A 208 -11.66 -10.48 0.35
N VAL A 209 -10.71 -11.42 0.27
CA VAL A 209 -9.31 -11.12 -0.11
C VAL A 209 -9.22 -10.66 -1.58
N GLY A 210 -9.96 -11.29 -2.49
CA GLY A 210 -10.03 -10.89 -3.89
C GLY A 210 -10.69 -9.52 -4.08
N GLY A 211 -11.76 -9.22 -3.34
CA GLY A 211 -12.41 -7.92 -3.34
C GLY A 211 -11.51 -6.82 -2.78
N LEU A 212 -10.78 -7.09 -1.70
CA LEU A 212 -9.80 -6.16 -1.15
C LEU A 212 -8.62 -5.94 -2.11
N LEU A 213 -8.14 -7.00 -2.78
CA LEU A 213 -7.12 -6.89 -3.82
C LEU A 213 -7.64 -5.99 -4.96
N LEU A 214 -8.79 -6.31 -5.54
CA LEU A 214 -9.39 -5.53 -6.61
C LEU A 214 -9.57 -4.07 -6.21
N PHE A 215 -10.09 -3.81 -5.01
CA PHE A 215 -10.22 -2.44 -4.48
C PHE A 215 -8.86 -1.74 -4.42
N GLY A 216 -7.82 -2.39 -3.89
CA GLY A 216 -6.47 -1.85 -3.86
C GLY A 216 -5.92 -1.55 -5.26
N LEU A 217 -6.19 -2.42 -6.24
CA LEU A 217 -5.78 -2.23 -7.63
C LEU A 217 -6.48 -1.03 -8.30
N VAL A 218 -7.80 -0.88 -8.11
CA VAL A 218 -8.54 0.27 -8.66
C VAL A 218 -8.27 1.57 -7.90
N ALA A 219 -7.78 1.49 -6.67
CA ALA A 219 -7.45 2.65 -5.85
C ALA A 219 -6.21 3.40 -6.36
N HIS A 220 -5.24 2.71 -6.98
CA HIS A 220 -4.06 3.36 -7.56
C HIS A 220 -3.38 2.51 -8.65
N THR A 221 -3.02 3.14 -9.77
CA THR A 221 -2.44 2.45 -10.95
C THR A 221 -1.11 1.77 -10.66
N SER A 222 -0.28 2.31 -9.75
CA SER A 222 0.98 1.64 -9.36
C SER A 222 0.73 0.25 -8.74
N HIS A 223 -0.39 0.03 -8.07
CA HIS A 223 -0.71 -1.29 -7.49
C HIS A 223 -0.97 -2.32 -8.59
N VAL A 224 -1.57 -1.89 -9.72
CA VAL A 224 -1.76 -2.73 -10.91
C VAL A 224 -0.41 -3.18 -11.45
N ALA A 225 0.53 -2.25 -11.62
CA ALA A 225 1.89 -2.58 -12.09
C ALA A 225 2.63 -3.51 -11.12
N VAL A 226 2.51 -3.27 -9.80
CA VAL A 226 3.13 -4.14 -8.78
C VAL A 226 2.54 -5.55 -8.80
N ALA A 227 1.21 -5.68 -8.83
CA ALA A 227 0.56 -6.99 -8.87
C ALA A 227 0.80 -7.73 -10.19
N ALA A 228 0.89 -7.02 -11.32
CA ALA A 228 1.26 -7.60 -12.61
C ALA A 228 2.71 -8.12 -12.60
N GLY A 229 3.67 -7.32 -12.09
CA GLY A 229 5.06 -7.75 -11.93
C GLY A 229 5.19 -8.98 -11.02
N LEU A 230 4.48 -8.98 -9.89
CA LEU A 230 4.38 -10.13 -9.00
C LEU A 230 3.77 -11.36 -9.68
N LEU A 231 2.74 -11.19 -10.51
CA LEU A 231 2.13 -12.30 -11.25
C LEU A 231 3.11 -12.91 -12.24
N VAL A 232 3.87 -12.09 -12.97
CA VAL A 232 4.94 -12.57 -13.88
C VAL A 232 6.01 -13.35 -13.10
N LEU A 233 6.48 -12.81 -11.97
CA LEU A 233 7.46 -13.51 -11.13
C LEU A 233 6.91 -14.83 -10.57
N ALA A 234 5.64 -14.86 -10.16
CA ALA A 234 4.98 -16.05 -9.65
C ALA A 234 4.81 -17.13 -10.74
N LEU A 235 4.45 -16.74 -11.96
CA LEU A 235 4.36 -17.64 -13.12
C LEU A 235 5.73 -18.20 -13.48
N ALA A 236 6.77 -17.36 -13.52
CA ALA A 236 8.15 -17.79 -13.77
C ALA A 236 8.63 -18.75 -12.67
N ALA A 237 8.41 -18.43 -11.39
CA ALA A 237 8.80 -19.27 -10.27
C ALA A 237 8.06 -20.63 -10.26
N ARG A 238 6.78 -20.63 -10.69
CA ARG A 238 6.00 -21.85 -10.91
C ARG A 238 6.59 -22.71 -12.04
N LEU A 239 6.94 -22.10 -13.17
CA LEU A 239 7.56 -22.80 -14.31
C LEU A 239 8.93 -23.39 -13.95
N MET A 240 9.75 -22.63 -13.21
CA MET A 240 11.06 -23.07 -12.72
C MET A 240 11.00 -24.05 -11.53
N ARG A 241 9.79 -24.45 -11.08
CA ARG A 241 9.56 -25.32 -9.92
C ARG A 241 10.24 -24.84 -8.62
N ARG A 242 10.53 -23.53 -8.51
CA ARG A 242 11.16 -22.92 -7.32
C ARG A 242 10.14 -22.61 -6.24
N TRP A 243 8.93 -22.19 -6.63
CA TRP A 243 7.77 -22.09 -5.74
C TRP A 243 6.91 -23.32 -5.98
N ARG A 244 7.28 -24.44 -5.34
CA ARG A 244 6.56 -25.70 -5.48
C ARG A 244 5.14 -25.50 -4.93
N ALA A 245 4.14 -25.74 -5.78
CA ALA A 245 2.72 -25.76 -5.41
C ALA A 245 1.99 -24.41 -5.23
N LEU A 246 2.31 -23.36 -6.01
CA LEU A 246 1.35 -22.25 -6.17
C LEU A 246 0.06 -22.74 -6.86
N PRO A 247 -1.12 -22.73 -6.21
CA PRO A 247 -2.40 -23.05 -6.83
C PRO A 247 -2.69 -22.17 -8.06
N LEU A 248 -2.94 -22.80 -9.21
CA LEU A 248 -3.33 -22.09 -10.44
C LEU A 248 -4.58 -21.24 -10.23
N ALA A 249 -5.53 -21.72 -9.43
CA ALA A 249 -6.74 -20.98 -9.08
C ALA A 249 -6.44 -19.65 -8.37
N GLY A 250 -5.40 -19.59 -7.53
CA GLY A 250 -4.95 -18.34 -6.91
C GLY A 250 -4.38 -17.36 -7.94
N LEU A 251 -3.55 -17.84 -8.87
CA LEU A 251 -3.00 -17.02 -9.95
C LEU A 251 -4.10 -16.50 -10.89
N VAL A 252 -5.08 -17.34 -11.23
CA VAL A 252 -6.25 -16.95 -12.03
C VAL A 252 -7.08 -15.91 -11.29
N ALA A 253 -7.30 -16.06 -9.99
CA ALA A 253 -8.03 -15.07 -9.19
C ALA A 253 -7.33 -13.70 -9.20
N VAL A 254 -6.00 -13.67 -9.09
CA VAL A 254 -5.21 -12.43 -9.22
C VAL A 254 -5.34 -11.85 -10.63
N ALA A 255 -5.22 -12.68 -11.68
CA ALA A 255 -5.37 -12.23 -13.07
C ALA A 255 -6.77 -11.63 -13.32
N VAL A 256 -7.83 -12.23 -12.78
CA VAL A 256 -9.19 -11.69 -12.84
C VAL A 256 -9.28 -10.34 -12.12
N CYS A 257 -8.65 -10.17 -10.95
CA CYS A 257 -8.59 -8.86 -10.28
C CYS A 257 -7.88 -7.80 -11.13
N LEU A 258 -6.77 -8.17 -11.80
CA LEU A 258 -6.04 -7.26 -12.69
C LEU A 258 -6.89 -6.86 -13.89
N LEU A 259 -7.56 -7.81 -14.55
CA LEU A 259 -8.49 -7.54 -15.64
C LEU A 259 -9.65 -6.66 -15.19
N GLY A 260 -10.20 -6.92 -13.99
CA GLY A 260 -11.23 -6.10 -13.37
C GLY A 260 -10.75 -4.66 -13.11
N ALA A 261 -9.50 -4.48 -12.68
CA ALA A 261 -8.92 -3.15 -12.48
C ALA A 261 -8.73 -2.37 -13.79
N VAL A 262 -8.24 -3.03 -14.84
CA VAL A 262 -8.13 -2.43 -16.18
C VAL A 262 -9.52 -2.08 -16.73
N ALA A 263 -10.50 -2.95 -16.55
CA ALA A 263 -11.89 -2.69 -16.96
C ALA A 263 -12.49 -1.49 -16.21
N ALA A 264 -12.23 -1.38 -14.90
CA ALA A 264 -12.66 -0.24 -14.08
C ALA A 264 -12.02 1.08 -14.56
N GLU A 265 -10.73 1.09 -14.86
CA GLU A 265 -10.04 2.27 -15.43
C GLU A 265 -10.65 2.67 -16.78
N LYS A 266 -10.89 1.70 -17.68
CA LYS A 266 -11.55 1.96 -18.97
C LYS A 266 -12.98 2.48 -18.83
N ALA A 267 -13.73 1.95 -17.86
CA ALA A 267 -15.07 2.44 -17.55
C ALA A 267 -15.05 3.89 -17.05
N PHE A 268 -14.06 4.24 -16.21
CA PHE A 268 -13.84 5.61 -15.77
C PHE A 268 -13.47 6.54 -16.94
N ASP A 269 -12.51 6.15 -17.79
CA ASP A 269 -12.10 6.93 -18.96
C ASP A 269 -13.31 7.21 -19.87
N PHE A 270 -14.13 6.19 -20.14
CA PHE A 270 -15.35 6.31 -20.94
C PHE A 270 -16.36 7.25 -20.29
N ALA A 271 -16.60 7.12 -18.97
CA ALA A 271 -17.52 7.97 -18.25
C ALA A 271 -17.09 9.44 -18.27
N VAL A 272 -15.81 9.72 -18.01
CA VAL A 272 -15.25 11.07 -18.07
C VAL A 272 -15.35 11.65 -19.48
N GLN A 273 -14.99 10.89 -20.51
CA GLN A 273 -15.10 11.33 -21.90
C GLN A 273 -16.55 11.71 -22.26
N LYS A 274 -17.54 10.94 -21.80
CA LYS A 274 -18.96 11.22 -22.01
C LYS A 274 -19.46 12.45 -21.23
N VAL A 275 -18.90 12.74 -20.06
CA VAL A 275 -19.34 13.86 -19.20
C VAL A 275 -18.65 15.17 -19.58
N VAL A 276 -17.33 15.13 -19.75
CA VAL A 276 -16.46 16.31 -19.92
C VAL A 276 -16.21 16.62 -21.40
N GLY A 277 -16.43 15.64 -22.29
CA GLY A 277 -16.15 15.79 -23.72
C GLY A 277 -14.67 15.64 -24.09
N ALA A 278 -13.82 15.27 -23.14
CA ALA A 278 -12.40 14.95 -23.36
C ALA A 278 -12.00 13.77 -22.45
N PRO A 279 -11.11 12.85 -22.90
CA PRO A 279 -10.61 11.80 -22.03
C PRO A 279 -9.77 12.40 -20.88
N PRO A 280 -9.69 11.74 -19.72
CA PRO A 280 -8.86 12.24 -18.62
C PRO A 280 -7.37 12.24 -19.02
N LEU A 281 -6.61 13.15 -18.44
CA LEU A 281 -5.21 13.40 -18.77
C LEU A 281 -4.30 12.79 -17.71
N ARG A 282 -3.32 11.98 -18.10
CA ARG A 282 -2.33 11.40 -17.15
C ARG A 282 -1.17 12.36 -16.93
N LEU A 283 -0.73 12.55 -15.70
CA LEU A 283 0.50 13.31 -15.44
C LEU A 283 1.69 12.62 -16.12
N PRO A 284 2.53 13.35 -16.87
CA PRO A 284 3.63 12.78 -17.65
C PRO A 284 4.87 12.46 -16.79
N HIS A 285 4.69 11.65 -15.74
CA HIS A 285 5.77 11.30 -14.80
C HIS A 285 7.01 10.65 -15.46
N PRO A 286 6.89 9.67 -16.37
CA PRO A 286 8.04 9.09 -17.07
C PRO A 286 8.84 10.12 -17.88
N MET A 287 8.15 11.06 -18.54
CA MET A 287 8.81 12.13 -19.31
C MET A 287 9.53 13.11 -18.37
N ALA A 288 8.84 13.59 -17.33
CA ALA A 288 9.40 14.50 -16.33
C ALA A 288 10.68 13.93 -15.69
N ARG A 289 10.63 12.65 -15.32
CA ARG A 289 11.76 11.90 -14.76
C ARG A 289 12.94 11.81 -15.71
N LEU A 290 12.73 11.41 -16.97
CA LEU A 290 13.81 11.29 -17.95
C LEU A 290 14.48 12.63 -18.25
N ILE A 291 13.71 13.72 -18.21
CA ILE A 291 14.24 15.08 -18.34
C ILE A 291 15.11 15.43 -17.13
N ASP A 292 14.60 15.22 -15.92
CA ASP A 292 15.30 15.47 -14.65
C ASP A 292 16.61 14.68 -14.53
N GLU A 293 16.59 13.38 -14.88
CA GLU A 293 17.78 12.52 -14.85
C GLU A 293 18.87 12.92 -15.85
N GLY A 294 18.52 13.64 -16.92
CA GLY A 294 19.46 14.09 -17.95
C GLY A 294 19.32 13.44 -19.33
N PRO A 295 19.08 12.13 -19.51
CA PRO A 295 18.97 11.52 -20.84
C PRO A 295 17.87 12.15 -21.71
N GLY A 296 16.71 12.42 -21.12
CA GLY A 296 15.60 13.10 -21.81
C GLY A 296 15.91 14.56 -22.14
N THR A 297 16.64 15.25 -21.26
CA THR A 297 17.15 16.60 -21.54
C THR A 297 18.11 16.60 -22.72
N THR A 298 19.05 15.65 -22.74
CA THR A 298 20.04 15.51 -23.80
C THR A 298 19.35 15.24 -25.14
N PHE A 299 18.39 14.31 -25.15
CA PHE A 299 17.61 13.96 -26.34
C PHE A 299 16.83 15.16 -26.91
N LEU A 300 16.13 15.92 -26.05
CA LEU A 300 15.36 17.08 -26.49
C LEU A 300 16.27 18.20 -26.99
N ARG A 301 17.42 18.45 -26.36
CA ARG A 301 18.38 19.46 -26.81
C ARG A 301 19.01 19.12 -28.17
N SER A 302 19.22 17.85 -28.48
CA SER A 302 19.84 17.42 -29.73
C SER A 302 18.85 17.26 -30.90
N HIS A 303 17.59 16.95 -30.62
CA HIS A 303 16.61 16.64 -31.67
C HIS A 303 15.48 17.66 -31.81
N CYS A 304 15.34 18.64 -30.92
CA CYS A 304 14.36 19.71 -31.12
C CYS A 304 14.87 20.76 -32.12
N PRO A 305 14.01 21.30 -33.01
CA PRO A 305 12.56 21.06 -33.07
C PRO A 305 12.13 19.81 -33.86
N ASP A 306 13.03 19.16 -34.61
CA ASP A 306 12.72 18.09 -35.57
C ASP A 306 12.01 16.87 -34.98
N ALA A 307 12.23 16.56 -33.70
CA ALA A 307 11.59 15.46 -32.99
C ALA A 307 10.07 15.62 -32.81
N GLY A 308 9.54 16.83 -32.98
CA GLY A 308 8.10 17.11 -32.96
C GLY A 308 7.42 16.95 -31.59
N TYR A 309 8.18 16.79 -30.51
CA TYR A 309 7.64 16.66 -29.15
C TYR A 309 7.06 17.98 -28.65
N ALA A 310 5.91 17.94 -27.99
CA ALA A 310 5.34 19.11 -27.32
C ALA A 310 6.26 19.69 -26.24
N ALA A 311 7.07 18.85 -25.61
CA ALA A 311 8.09 19.26 -24.64
C ALA A 311 9.17 20.17 -25.26
N CYS A 312 9.38 20.17 -26.58
CA CYS A 312 10.37 21.05 -27.23
C CYS A 312 10.09 22.53 -26.99
N GLN A 313 8.84 22.93 -26.74
CA GLN A 313 8.48 24.32 -26.41
C GLN A 313 9.20 24.84 -25.15
N PHE A 314 9.57 23.94 -24.24
CA PHE A 314 10.17 24.26 -22.95
C PHE A 314 11.63 23.81 -22.87
N VAL A 315 12.29 23.51 -24.00
CA VAL A 315 13.66 22.97 -24.02
C VAL A 315 14.69 23.87 -23.33
N GLY A 316 14.45 25.19 -23.33
CA GLY A 316 15.27 26.17 -22.63
C GLY A 316 15.25 26.03 -21.10
N ASN A 317 14.24 25.38 -20.54
CA ASN A 317 14.08 25.16 -19.09
C ASN A 317 14.76 23.86 -18.62
N TYR A 318 15.23 23.02 -19.53
CA TYR A 318 15.79 21.71 -19.18
C TYR A 318 17.31 21.77 -18.96
N PRO A 319 17.89 20.98 -18.04
CA PRO A 319 17.20 20.05 -17.14
C PRO A 319 16.44 20.82 -16.06
N THR A 320 15.28 20.28 -15.68
CA THR A 320 14.47 20.80 -14.58
C THR A 320 14.07 19.64 -13.68
N TYR A 321 13.95 19.92 -12.38
CA TYR A 321 13.51 18.93 -11.41
C TYR A 321 12.11 18.41 -11.77
N TRP A 322 11.85 17.11 -11.58
CA TRP A 322 10.61 16.50 -12.07
C TRP A 322 9.33 17.14 -11.49
N GLU A 323 9.35 17.61 -10.24
CA GLU A 323 8.21 18.35 -9.66
C GLU A 323 8.04 19.71 -10.30
N ASP A 324 9.14 20.38 -10.62
CA ASP A 324 9.10 21.69 -11.29
C ASP A 324 8.55 21.55 -12.70
N PHE A 325 8.96 20.52 -13.44
CA PHE A 325 8.37 20.16 -14.74
C PHE A 325 6.84 20.06 -14.64
N LEU A 326 6.33 19.32 -13.64
CA LEU A 326 4.92 18.99 -13.51
C LEU A 326 4.07 20.12 -12.94
N PHE A 327 4.56 20.86 -11.96
CA PHE A 327 3.73 21.69 -11.06
C PHE A 327 4.16 23.16 -10.98
N SER A 328 5.35 23.52 -11.46
CA SER A 328 5.86 24.89 -11.30
C SER A 328 5.20 25.87 -12.27
N ALA A 329 4.74 27.01 -11.72
CA ALA A 329 4.27 28.14 -12.51
C ALA A 329 5.40 29.12 -12.89
N ASP A 330 6.64 28.82 -12.51
CA ASP A 330 7.80 29.65 -12.83
C ASP A 330 8.24 29.43 -14.28
N PRO A 331 8.19 30.45 -15.16
CA PRO A 331 8.57 30.34 -16.56
C PRO A 331 9.99 29.85 -16.79
N ALA A 332 10.91 30.02 -15.83
CA ALA A 332 12.31 29.64 -15.97
C ALA A 332 12.56 28.13 -15.76
N LYS A 333 11.62 27.40 -15.14
CA LYS A 333 11.81 25.98 -14.78
C LYS A 333 10.61 25.07 -15.00
N GLY A 334 9.40 25.63 -15.12
CA GLY A 334 8.18 24.88 -15.39
C GLY A 334 8.09 24.39 -16.84
N ALA A 335 7.23 23.39 -17.08
CA ALA A 335 6.88 22.98 -18.43
C ALA A 335 5.41 22.57 -18.53
N PHE A 336 5.04 21.45 -17.91
CA PHE A 336 3.70 20.89 -17.99
C PHE A 336 2.65 21.81 -17.36
N ALA A 337 2.92 22.41 -16.20
CA ALA A 337 2.00 23.34 -15.56
C ALA A 337 1.74 24.61 -16.38
N LEU A 338 2.78 25.12 -17.07
CA LEU A 338 2.74 26.31 -17.93
C LEU A 338 2.03 26.08 -19.27
N ALA A 339 2.03 24.84 -19.76
CA ALA A 339 1.43 24.50 -21.04
C ALA A 339 -0.09 24.78 -21.08
N ASP A 340 -0.56 25.20 -22.26
CA ASP A 340 -2.00 25.27 -22.56
C ASP A 340 -2.64 23.86 -22.55
N PRO A 341 -3.99 23.74 -22.52
CA PRO A 341 -4.66 22.45 -22.45
C PRO A 341 -4.33 21.47 -23.60
N ALA A 342 -4.12 21.96 -24.83
CA ALA A 342 -3.80 21.12 -25.97
C ALA A 342 -2.36 20.59 -25.87
N THR A 343 -1.43 21.46 -25.50
CA THR A 343 -0.03 21.14 -25.27
C THR A 343 0.14 20.17 -24.10
N LYS A 344 -0.57 20.39 -22.98
CA LYS A 344 -0.64 19.43 -21.84
C LYS A 344 -1.05 18.04 -22.32
N ARG A 345 -2.08 17.98 -23.16
CA ARG A 345 -2.59 16.71 -23.69
C ARG A 345 -1.56 16.01 -24.57
N ARG A 346 -0.89 16.75 -25.47
CA ARG A 346 0.20 16.17 -26.27
C ARG A 346 1.35 15.66 -25.41
N ILE A 347 1.84 16.45 -24.44
CA ILE A 347 2.90 16.03 -23.51
C ILE A 347 2.50 14.73 -22.79
N SER A 348 1.24 14.63 -22.36
CA SER A 348 0.69 13.43 -21.72
C SER A 348 0.65 12.23 -22.67
N ASP A 349 0.13 12.40 -23.89
CA ASP A 349 -0.05 11.30 -24.85
C ASP A 349 1.31 10.82 -25.43
N GLU A 350 2.29 11.70 -25.54
CA GLU A 350 3.62 11.43 -26.10
C GLU A 350 4.59 10.77 -25.11
N GLN A 351 4.31 10.78 -23.80
CA GLN A 351 5.26 10.40 -22.74
C GLN A 351 5.87 8.99 -22.89
N MET A 352 5.09 8.01 -23.33
CA MET A 352 5.59 6.64 -23.49
C MET A 352 6.42 6.49 -24.76
N ARG A 353 6.04 7.18 -25.85
CA ARG A 353 6.85 7.24 -27.08
C ARG A 353 8.19 7.89 -26.77
N PHE A 354 8.17 9.02 -26.06
CA PHE A 354 9.37 9.71 -25.59
C PHE A 354 10.28 8.79 -24.78
N LEU A 355 9.74 8.05 -23.82
CA LEU A 355 10.53 7.09 -23.04
C LEU A 355 11.24 6.05 -23.91
N PHE A 356 10.55 5.49 -24.91
CA PHE A 356 11.17 4.51 -25.80
C PHE A 356 12.20 5.14 -26.75
N ASP A 357 11.97 6.36 -27.22
CA ASP A 357 12.91 7.05 -28.12
C ASP A 357 14.20 7.44 -27.37
N VAL A 358 14.09 7.99 -26.15
CA VAL A 358 15.23 8.27 -25.27
C VAL A 358 15.97 6.98 -24.90
N LEU A 359 15.26 5.88 -24.63
CA LEU A 359 15.88 4.58 -24.36
C LEU A 359 16.64 4.03 -25.58
N ARG A 360 16.14 4.25 -26.81
CA ARG A 360 16.85 3.82 -28.03
C ARG A 360 18.06 4.69 -28.33
N ASP A 361 17.97 5.99 -28.08
CA ASP A 361 19.05 6.96 -28.27
C ASP A 361 20.17 6.76 -27.24
N GLN A 362 19.81 6.58 -25.96
CA GLN A 362 20.75 6.51 -24.84
C GLN A 362 20.49 5.30 -23.90
N PRO A 363 20.59 4.05 -24.39
CA PRO A 363 20.19 2.87 -23.64
C PRO A 363 20.97 2.68 -22.35
N VAL A 364 22.28 2.88 -22.38
CA VAL A 364 23.13 2.71 -21.19
C VAL A 364 22.81 3.74 -20.13
N ALA A 365 22.59 5.00 -20.52
CA ALA A 365 22.29 6.07 -19.56
C ALA A 365 20.94 5.85 -18.87
N VAL A 366 19.90 5.50 -19.65
CA VAL A 366 18.56 5.22 -19.11
C VAL A 366 18.56 3.98 -18.20
N LEU A 367 19.18 2.88 -18.63
CA LEU A 367 19.23 1.66 -17.81
C LEU A 367 20.04 1.86 -16.52
N LYS A 368 21.13 2.65 -16.58
CA LYS A 368 21.89 3.03 -15.39
C LYS A 368 21.05 3.89 -14.44
N GLY A 369 20.33 4.88 -14.97
CA GLY A 369 19.38 5.71 -14.20
C GLY A 369 18.34 4.86 -13.49
N PHE A 370 17.64 3.98 -14.23
CA PHE A 370 16.67 3.04 -13.66
C PHE A 370 17.25 2.16 -12.53
N ALA A 371 18.47 1.64 -12.70
CA ALA A 371 19.13 0.82 -11.69
C ALA A 371 19.49 1.65 -10.44
N THR A 372 20.09 2.83 -10.63
CA THR A 372 20.47 3.74 -9.54
C THR A 372 19.25 4.18 -8.74
N ASP A 373 18.17 4.58 -9.41
CA ASP A 373 16.94 5.02 -8.78
C ASP A 373 16.21 3.89 -8.05
N THR A 374 16.22 2.67 -8.62
CA THR A 374 15.68 1.49 -7.93
C THR A 374 16.44 1.21 -6.64
N LEU A 375 17.78 1.23 -6.67
CA LEU A 375 18.62 1.03 -5.49
C LEU A 375 18.39 2.14 -4.45
N ARG A 376 18.30 3.40 -4.91
CA ARG A 376 17.97 4.54 -4.07
C ARG A 376 16.61 4.34 -3.40
N GLN A 377 15.57 4.01 -4.16
CA GLN A 377 14.20 3.81 -3.66
C GLN A 377 14.10 2.69 -2.63
N LEU A 378 14.91 1.62 -2.74
CA LEU A 378 14.96 0.55 -1.73
C LEU A 378 15.47 1.04 -0.36
N THR A 379 16.27 2.10 -0.35
CA THR A 379 16.82 2.70 0.88
C THR A 379 16.13 4.00 1.29
N HIS A 380 15.35 4.62 0.40
CA HIS A 380 14.66 5.87 0.63
C HIS A 380 13.19 5.60 0.97
N PHE A 381 12.94 5.41 2.26
CA PHE A 381 11.62 5.14 2.83
C PHE A 381 11.38 5.92 4.12
N ARG A 382 11.81 7.19 4.16
CA ARG A 382 11.41 8.10 5.22
C ARG A 382 9.88 8.23 5.25
N VAL A 383 9.38 8.61 6.41
CA VAL A 383 7.95 8.82 6.63
C VAL A 383 7.75 10.33 6.74
N ASP A 384 7.36 10.95 5.64
CA ASP A 384 7.27 12.39 5.42
C ASP A 384 5.82 12.84 5.09
N VAL A 385 4.86 12.10 5.62
CA VAL A 385 3.43 12.20 5.28
C VAL A 385 2.54 12.52 6.48
N ALA A 386 3.07 12.57 7.70
CA ALA A 386 2.30 12.99 8.87
C ALA A 386 2.32 14.52 9.02
N GLY A 387 3.49 15.14 8.86
CA GLY A 387 3.69 16.58 8.99
C GLY A 387 2.95 17.38 7.93
N VAL A 388 2.29 18.46 8.37
CA VAL A 388 1.82 19.53 7.48
C VAL A 388 2.58 20.79 7.88
N SER A 389 3.30 21.39 6.94
CA SER A 389 3.95 22.68 7.19
C SER A 389 3.03 23.85 6.84
N THR A 390 3.24 25.01 7.47
CA THR A 390 2.51 26.25 7.12
C THR A 390 2.58 26.57 5.61
N PRO A 391 3.73 26.45 4.92
CA PRO A 391 3.78 26.59 3.47
C PRO A 391 2.89 25.59 2.70
N GLN A 392 2.77 24.34 3.19
CA GLN A 392 1.93 23.31 2.59
C GLN A 392 0.43 23.53 2.85
N LEU A 393 0.04 24.28 3.88
CA LEU A 393 -1.38 24.63 4.10
C LEU A 393 -2.02 25.32 2.89
N ARG A 394 -1.21 26.06 2.11
CA ARG A 394 -1.64 26.68 0.84
C ARG A 394 -2.17 25.68 -0.19
N MET A 395 -1.76 24.41 -0.10
CA MET A 395 -2.25 23.35 -1.00
C MET A 395 -3.69 22.93 -0.65
N TYR A 396 -4.15 23.19 0.57
CA TYR A 396 -5.48 22.84 1.08
C TYR A 396 -6.46 24.03 1.09
N GLN A 397 -5.95 25.25 1.20
CA GLN A 397 -6.78 26.46 1.21
C GLN A 397 -7.65 26.55 -0.06
N GLY A 398 -8.96 26.68 0.13
CA GLY A 398 -9.96 26.70 -0.97
C GLY A 398 -10.13 25.34 -1.69
N ARG A 399 -9.51 24.27 -1.19
CA ARG A 399 -9.57 22.91 -1.74
C ARG A 399 -10.18 21.89 -0.79
N VAL A 400 -10.34 22.23 0.49
CA VAL A 400 -11.02 21.42 1.50
C VAL A 400 -12.13 22.22 2.19
N PRO A 401 -13.16 21.57 2.78
CA PRO A 401 -14.17 22.24 3.58
C PRO A 401 -13.54 23.07 4.72
N PRO A 402 -14.17 24.19 5.15
CA PRO A 402 -13.67 25.00 6.26
C PRO A 402 -13.44 24.21 7.56
N SER A 403 -14.30 23.24 7.88
CA SER A 403 -14.15 22.37 9.05
C SER A 403 -12.90 21.47 8.97
N VAL A 404 -12.58 20.97 7.78
CA VAL A 404 -11.37 20.17 7.54
C VAL A 404 -10.12 21.04 7.59
N TYR A 405 -10.19 22.26 7.03
CA TYR A 405 -9.08 23.22 7.12
C TYR A 405 -8.81 23.66 8.55
N ALA A 406 -9.85 23.91 9.35
CA ALA A 406 -9.72 24.20 10.78
C ALA A 406 -9.08 23.03 11.54
N GLY A 407 -9.41 21.78 11.17
CA GLY A 407 -8.73 20.59 11.69
C GLY A 407 -7.24 20.56 11.37
N LEU A 408 -6.83 20.94 10.14
CA LEU A 408 -5.41 21.06 9.76
C LEU A 408 -4.68 22.10 10.59
N LEU A 409 -5.30 23.26 10.82
CA LEU A 409 -4.75 24.31 11.68
C LEU A 409 -4.61 23.88 13.15
N ALA A 410 -5.53 23.06 13.64
CA ALA A 410 -5.52 22.54 15.01
C ALA A 410 -4.71 21.24 15.19
N SER A 411 -4.17 20.68 14.10
CA SER A 411 -3.52 19.38 14.13
C SER A 411 -2.19 19.42 14.87
N ARG A 412 -1.86 18.35 15.60
CA ARG A 412 -0.59 18.26 16.35
C ARG A 412 0.64 18.14 15.44
N THR A 413 0.42 17.81 14.17
CA THR A 413 1.46 17.68 13.16
C THR A 413 1.74 18.96 12.38
N LEU A 414 0.99 20.05 12.64
CA LEU A 414 1.27 21.35 12.04
C LEU A 414 2.62 21.90 12.53
N ASP A 415 3.52 22.17 11.60
CA ASP A 415 4.88 22.69 11.86
C ASP A 415 5.66 21.89 12.94
N ALA A 416 5.40 20.58 13.01
CA ALA A 416 6.02 19.66 13.95
C ALA A 416 6.91 18.63 13.24
N PRO A 417 8.02 19.05 12.58
CA PRO A 417 8.85 18.17 11.75
C PRO A 417 9.43 16.99 12.53
N GLY A 418 9.64 17.13 13.84
CA GLY A 418 10.11 16.05 14.71
C GLY A 418 9.18 14.84 14.76
N THR A 419 7.90 14.98 14.40
CA THR A 419 6.96 13.84 14.35
C THR A 419 7.33 12.87 13.22
N ASP A 420 7.60 13.41 12.03
CA ASP A 420 8.01 12.63 10.87
C ASP A 420 9.38 11.96 11.11
N ASP A 421 10.29 12.66 11.78
CA ASP A 421 11.61 12.15 12.12
C ASP A 421 11.54 10.96 13.09
N VAL A 422 10.72 11.02 14.14
CA VAL A 422 10.57 9.91 15.10
C VAL A 422 10.02 8.67 14.41
N ILE A 423 8.96 8.82 13.60
CA ILE A 423 8.35 7.69 12.88
C ILE A 423 9.31 7.14 11.82
N THR A 424 10.07 8.03 11.17
CA THR A 424 11.14 7.65 10.25
C THR A 424 12.18 6.78 10.96
N VAL A 425 12.75 7.25 12.08
CA VAL A 425 13.78 6.52 12.82
C VAL A 425 13.27 5.16 13.29
N THR A 426 12.07 5.09 13.86
CA THR A 426 11.51 3.80 14.32
C THR A 426 11.24 2.85 13.15
N THR A 427 10.81 3.38 11.99
CA THR A 427 10.63 2.60 10.76
C THR A 427 11.95 2.01 10.25
N TYR A 428 13.01 2.82 10.13
CA TYR A 428 14.33 2.31 9.75
C TYR A 428 14.85 1.28 10.76
N ALA A 429 14.75 1.58 12.06
CA ALA A 429 15.20 0.68 13.12
C ALA A 429 14.46 -0.67 13.09
N SER A 430 13.13 -0.67 12.89
CA SER A 430 12.34 -1.90 12.84
C SER A 430 12.63 -2.73 11.59
N VAL A 431 12.87 -2.09 10.45
CA VAL A 431 13.33 -2.75 9.22
C VAL A 431 14.72 -3.36 9.41
N ILE A 432 15.69 -2.61 9.92
CA ILE A 432 17.05 -3.11 10.17
C ILE A 432 17.01 -4.28 11.15
N ALA A 433 16.26 -4.18 12.24
CA ALA A 433 16.08 -5.27 13.20
C ALA A 433 15.45 -6.52 12.55
N ALA A 434 14.46 -6.34 11.66
CA ALA A 434 13.86 -7.44 10.91
C ALA A 434 14.86 -8.14 9.98
N LEU A 435 15.71 -7.38 9.29
CA LEU A 435 16.76 -7.90 8.41
C LEU A 435 17.84 -8.63 9.21
N LEU A 436 18.32 -8.06 10.31
CA LEU A 436 19.30 -8.69 11.20
C LEU A 436 18.76 -10.01 11.77
N LEU A 437 17.48 -10.04 12.17
CA LEU A 437 16.84 -11.27 12.63
C LEU A 437 16.77 -12.32 11.51
N ALA A 438 16.39 -11.93 10.29
CA ALA A 438 16.36 -12.84 9.16
C ALA A 438 17.74 -13.45 8.85
N VAL A 439 18.80 -12.63 8.87
CA VAL A 439 20.19 -13.08 8.70
C VAL A 439 20.62 -14.02 9.83
N ALA A 440 20.33 -13.67 11.08
CA ALA A 440 20.66 -14.52 12.24
C ALA A 440 19.95 -15.89 12.17
N LEU A 441 18.69 -15.92 11.75
CA LEU A 441 17.94 -17.17 11.56
C LEU A 441 18.48 -18.00 10.39
N ALA A 442 18.90 -17.36 9.30
CA ALA A 442 19.53 -18.04 8.16
C ALA A 442 20.90 -18.62 8.53
N GLY A 443 21.74 -17.86 9.23
CA GLY A 443 23.06 -18.31 9.69
C GLY A 443 22.99 -19.53 10.60
N ARG A 444 22.04 -19.56 11.55
CA ARG A 444 21.79 -20.73 12.41
C ARG A 444 21.39 -21.98 11.65
N ARG A 445 20.68 -21.85 10.53
CA ARG A 445 20.30 -22.98 9.66
C ARG A 445 21.49 -23.53 8.88
N LEU A 446 22.38 -22.67 8.40
CA LEU A 446 23.57 -23.06 7.64
C LEU A 446 24.62 -23.76 8.51
N GLN A 447 24.72 -23.38 9.79
CA GLN A 447 25.69 -23.97 10.74
C GLN A 447 25.31 -25.38 11.23
N GLY A 448 24.31 -26.05 10.64
CA GLY A 448 24.08 -27.48 10.82
C GLY A 448 23.76 -27.93 12.25
N SER A 449 23.44 -27.02 13.18
CA SER A 449 23.12 -27.37 14.56
C SER A 449 21.78 -28.09 14.63
N ALA A 450 21.79 -29.41 14.42
CA ALA A 450 20.64 -30.30 14.58
C ALA A 450 20.00 -30.24 15.98
N ARG A 451 20.73 -29.72 17.00
CA ARG A 451 20.21 -29.42 18.35
C ARG A 451 19.52 -28.06 18.48
N ALA A 452 19.66 -27.17 17.50
CA ALA A 452 18.93 -25.91 17.40
C ALA A 452 17.87 -26.04 16.30
N ALA A 453 16.98 -27.04 16.42
CA ALA A 453 15.70 -27.01 15.74
C ALA A 453 14.97 -25.74 16.22
N GLY A 454 15.19 -24.63 15.51
CA GLY A 454 14.40 -23.43 15.68
C GLY A 454 12.92 -23.79 15.52
N PRO A 455 11.99 -22.91 15.94
CA PRO A 455 10.57 -23.17 15.73
C PRO A 455 10.32 -23.62 14.30
N ALA A 456 9.58 -24.73 14.15
CA ALA A 456 9.11 -25.17 12.84
C ALA A 456 8.19 -24.07 12.29
N LEU A 457 8.77 -23.14 11.51
CA LEU A 457 7.98 -22.19 10.75
C LEU A 457 7.03 -23.00 9.85
N PRO A 458 5.78 -22.55 9.65
CA PRO A 458 4.88 -23.22 8.73
C PRO A 458 5.58 -23.40 7.38
N GLN A 459 5.46 -24.58 6.77
CA GLN A 459 6.16 -24.92 5.51
C GLN A 459 6.01 -23.83 4.43
N ARG A 460 4.80 -23.28 4.29
CA ARG A 460 4.47 -22.22 3.31
C ARG A 460 4.83 -20.79 3.75
N PHE A 461 5.34 -20.58 4.97
CA PHE A 461 5.73 -19.25 5.47
C PHE A 461 6.90 -18.67 4.67
N GLY A 462 7.89 -19.50 4.31
CA GLY A 462 9.03 -19.05 3.50
C GLY A 462 8.60 -18.62 2.09
N GLU A 463 7.67 -19.35 1.47
CA GLU A 463 7.09 -18.99 0.17
C GLU A 463 6.35 -17.65 0.26
N PHE A 464 5.49 -17.47 1.27
CA PHE A 464 4.79 -16.21 1.50
C PHE A 464 5.76 -15.05 1.75
N ALA A 465 6.78 -15.26 2.58
CA ALA A 465 7.82 -14.25 2.83
C ALA A 465 8.57 -13.88 1.54
N SER A 466 8.86 -14.85 0.67
CA SER A 466 9.51 -14.57 -0.63
C SER A 466 8.62 -13.76 -1.58
N VAL A 467 7.31 -13.99 -1.57
CA VAL A 467 6.33 -13.18 -2.33
C VAL A 467 6.29 -11.75 -1.80
N VAL A 468 6.28 -11.58 -0.47
CA VAL A 468 6.29 -10.26 0.15
C VAL A 468 7.56 -9.48 -0.18
N VAL A 469 8.73 -10.13 -0.07
CA VAL A 469 10.02 -9.51 -0.44
C VAL A 469 10.05 -9.17 -1.93
N ALA A 470 9.59 -10.08 -2.80
CA ALA A 470 9.46 -9.79 -4.23
C ALA A 470 8.52 -8.59 -4.47
N GLY A 471 7.44 -8.46 -3.71
CA GLY A 471 6.51 -7.33 -3.82
C GLY A 471 7.13 -6.00 -3.44
N ILE A 472 7.97 -5.98 -2.40
CA ILE A 472 8.75 -4.81 -1.99
C ILE A 472 9.75 -4.39 -3.08
N LEU A 473 10.43 -5.37 -3.69
CA LEU A 473 11.38 -5.13 -4.78
C LEU A 473 10.68 -4.61 -6.05
N VAL A 474 9.57 -5.26 -6.44
CA VAL A 474 8.77 -4.83 -7.59
C VAL A 474 8.18 -3.44 -7.35
N ASN A 475 7.72 -3.13 -6.13
CA ASN A 475 7.26 -1.77 -5.79
C ASN A 475 8.37 -0.73 -6.00
N ALA A 476 9.59 -1.01 -5.53
CA ALA A 476 10.72 -0.11 -5.74
C ALA A 476 11.01 0.10 -7.24
N VAL A 477 11.07 -0.97 -8.03
CA VAL A 477 11.29 -0.88 -9.49
C VAL A 477 10.17 -0.06 -10.16
N VAL A 478 8.91 -0.39 -9.89
CA VAL A 478 7.76 0.28 -10.51
C VAL A 478 7.74 1.77 -10.18
N CYS A 479 7.89 2.13 -8.90
CA CYS A 479 7.85 3.52 -8.46
C CYS A 479 9.07 4.31 -8.93
N ALA A 480 10.25 3.72 -8.93
CA ALA A 480 11.49 4.37 -9.33
C ALA A 480 11.64 4.56 -10.83
N THR A 481 10.97 3.75 -11.67
CA THR A 481 11.12 3.79 -13.14
C THR A 481 9.96 4.48 -13.85
N LEU A 482 8.73 4.36 -13.33
CA LEU A 482 7.55 5.02 -13.91
C LEU A 482 7.28 6.40 -13.32
N ALA A 483 7.93 6.72 -12.21
CA ALA A 483 7.97 8.03 -11.57
C ALA A 483 9.38 8.27 -11.03
N SER A 484 9.62 9.37 -10.31
CA SER A 484 10.90 9.64 -9.66
C SER A 484 10.92 9.06 -8.24
N PRO A 485 12.10 8.68 -7.69
CA PRO A 485 12.20 8.17 -6.32
C PRO A 485 11.66 9.15 -5.28
N LEU A 486 10.78 8.66 -4.41
CA LEU A 486 10.16 9.43 -3.33
C LEU A 486 10.01 8.55 -2.09
N ASP A 487 10.31 9.10 -0.91
CA ASP A 487 10.31 8.35 0.36
C ASP A 487 8.97 7.62 0.62
N ARG A 488 7.86 8.30 0.37
CA ARG A 488 6.50 7.76 0.49
C ARG A 488 6.28 6.44 -0.27
N PHE A 489 6.85 6.31 -1.47
CA PHE A 489 6.57 5.17 -2.35
C PHE A 489 7.06 3.84 -1.78
N GLN A 490 8.13 3.85 -1.02
CA GLN A 490 8.65 2.66 -0.39
C GLN A 490 8.18 2.54 1.07
N SER A 491 8.03 3.64 1.81
CA SER A 491 7.57 3.58 3.20
C SER A 491 6.17 2.95 3.34
N ARG A 492 5.29 3.10 2.35
CA ARG A 492 3.97 2.42 2.32
C ARG A 492 4.00 0.89 2.30
N VAL A 493 5.14 0.26 1.95
CA VAL A 493 5.30 -1.22 1.92
C VAL A 493 6.33 -1.76 2.91
N MET A 494 7.23 -0.94 3.45
CA MET A 494 8.36 -1.43 4.26
C MET A 494 7.95 -2.05 5.61
N TRP A 495 6.76 -1.71 6.13
CA TRP A 495 6.20 -2.33 7.34
C TRP A 495 5.96 -3.85 7.21
N LEU A 496 5.96 -4.39 5.98
CA LEU A 496 5.82 -5.82 5.74
C LEU A 496 7.02 -6.64 6.23
N LEU A 497 8.23 -6.07 6.28
CA LEU A 497 9.41 -6.75 6.81
C LEU A 497 9.33 -6.97 8.33
N PRO A 498 9.06 -5.95 9.18
CA PRO A 498 8.84 -6.17 10.60
C PRO A 498 7.61 -7.07 10.86
N LEU A 499 6.57 -7.05 10.01
CA LEU A 499 5.45 -8.02 10.13
C LEU A 499 5.95 -9.47 10.05
N LEU A 500 6.76 -9.80 9.03
CA LEU A 500 7.31 -11.15 8.87
C LEU A 500 8.24 -11.53 10.02
N ALA A 501 9.11 -10.61 10.45
CA ALA A 501 10.02 -10.82 11.57
C ALA A 501 9.27 -11.09 12.88
N LEU A 502 8.28 -10.24 13.22
CA LEU A 502 7.47 -10.39 14.42
C LEU A 502 6.64 -11.68 14.41
N ALA A 503 6.10 -12.09 13.25
CA ALA A 503 5.43 -13.38 13.11
C ALA A 503 6.40 -14.55 13.35
N GLY A 504 7.62 -14.47 12.80
CA GLY A 504 8.70 -15.44 13.05
C GLY A 504 9.04 -15.58 14.53
N VAL A 505 9.17 -14.46 15.25
CA VAL A 505 9.38 -14.43 16.71
C VAL A 505 8.19 -15.04 17.45
N ALA A 506 6.95 -14.71 17.05
CA ALA A 506 5.75 -15.24 17.67
C ALA A 506 5.67 -16.77 17.53
N PHE A 507 6.04 -17.34 16.38
CA PHE A 507 6.17 -18.79 16.20
C PHE A 507 7.22 -19.39 17.15
N ALA A 508 8.36 -18.72 17.32
CA ALA A 508 9.41 -19.12 18.26
C ALA A 508 8.90 -19.22 19.70
N LEU A 509 8.20 -18.19 20.15
CA LEU A 509 7.67 -18.11 21.50
C LEU A 509 6.54 -19.13 21.73
N GLN A 510 5.68 -19.34 20.72
CA GLN A 510 4.61 -20.33 20.80
C GLN A 510 5.16 -21.76 20.88
N ALA A 511 6.15 -22.11 20.05
CA ALA A 511 6.80 -23.42 20.09
C ALA A 511 7.46 -23.71 21.45
N ARG A 512 8.13 -22.71 22.06
CA ARG A 512 8.75 -22.84 23.39
C ARG A 512 7.71 -23.11 24.48
N ARG A 513 6.57 -22.42 24.45
CA ARG A 513 5.48 -22.63 25.42
C ARG A 513 4.86 -24.01 25.30
N SER A 514 4.67 -24.50 24.08
CA SER A 514 4.14 -25.85 23.84
C SER A 514 5.12 -26.95 24.25
N GLY A 515 6.43 -26.75 24.07
CA GLY A 515 7.47 -27.67 24.51
C GLY A 515 7.66 -27.71 26.03
N ALA A 516 7.50 -26.57 26.72
CA ALA A 516 7.55 -26.49 28.19
C ALA A 516 6.31 -27.08 28.88
N ALA A 517 5.21 -27.29 28.16
CA ALA A 517 3.95 -27.83 28.68
C ALA A 517 3.81 -29.36 28.53
N ALA A 518 4.87 -30.07 28.12
CA ALA A 518 4.85 -31.53 28.16
C ALA A 518 4.76 -31.99 29.64
N PRO A 519 3.74 -32.76 30.04
CA PRO A 519 3.68 -33.26 31.41
C PRO A 519 4.89 -34.17 31.63
N VAL A 520 5.70 -33.85 32.65
CA VAL A 520 6.57 -34.85 33.29
C VAL A 520 5.61 -35.93 33.77
N ALA A 521 5.59 -37.08 33.10
CA ALA A 521 4.83 -38.21 33.57
C ALA A 521 5.27 -38.50 35.02
N PRO A 522 4.35 -38.58 36.00
CA PRO A 522 4.72 -39.02 37.33
C PRO A 522 5.26 -40.44 37.17
N SER A 523 6.55 -40.60 37.47
CA SER A 523 7.20 -41.89 37.61
C SER A 523 6.52 -42.62 38.77
N PHE A 524 5.47 -43.39 38.47
CA PHE A 524 4.94 -44.39 39.37
C PHE A 524 6.00 -45.50 39.47
N LEU A 525 6.89 -45.37 40.46
CA LEU A 525 7.61 -46.50 41.02
C LEU A 525 6.57 -47.38 41.72
N SER A 526 6.17 -48.47 41.07
CA SER A 526 5.45 -49.56 41.73
C SER A 526 6.45 -50.31 42.64
N PRO A 527 6.13 -50.51 43.94
CA PRO A 527 6.92 -51.38 44.80
C PRO A 527 6.52 -52.84 44.53
N THR A 528 7.38 -53.60 43.85
CA THR A 528 7.28 -55.07 43.85
C THR A 528 7.75 -55.60 45.19
N LEU A 529 6.80 -55.91 46.06
CA LEU A 529 6.93 -56.87 47.14
C LEU A 529 6.51 -58.26 46.64
N GLN A 530 7.17 -59.28 47.19
CA GLN A 530 6.86 -60.72 47.23
C GLN A 530 7.53 -61.63 46.20
N GLY A 531 8.46 -62.43 46.74
CA GLY A 531 9.00 -63.66 46.16
C GLY A 531 9.90 -64.34 47.20
N ALA A 532 9.30 -65.10 48.12
CA ALA A 532 9.96 -65.99 49.07
C ALA A 532 10.53 -67.24 48.35
N PRO A 533 11.44 -68.02 48.99
CA PRO A 533 12.32 -68.98 48.34
C PRO A 533 11.67 -70.37 48.19
N HIS A 534 12.13 -71.17 47.22
CA HIS A 534 11.97 -72.61 47.24
C HIS A 534 13.18 -73.31 46.61
N ASP A 535 13.68 -74.29 47.36
CA ASP A 535 14.69 -75.29 47.02
C ASP A 535 14.29 -76.16 45.81
N ALA A 536 15.27 -76.46 44.95
CA ALA A 536 15.59 -77.76 44.34
C ALA A 536 16.78 -77.61 43.37
#